data_AF-A0A192D3G0-F1
#
_entry.id   AF-A0A192D3G0-F1
#
_cell.length_a   1.000
_cell.length_b   1.000
_cell.length_c   1.000
_cell.angle_alpha   90.00
_cell.angle_beta   90.00
_cell.angle_gamma   90.00
#
_symmetry.space_group_name_H-M   'P 1'
#
loop_
_entity.id
_entity.type
_entity.pdbx_description
1 polymer ?
#
loop_
_entity_poly.entity_id
_entity_poly.type
_entity_poly.pdbx_seq_one_letter_code
_entity_poly.pdbx_strand_id
1 'polypeptide(L)'
;MGLFDILRRGTPAPSDIWERRDRMSRVEYLLDIRLEHLEAPNEAWDGLTFTQLVERQLAGGEIELAIFNLSSQIADNFEVAVLYWGQGDLAKAEFYLRNTLERHERRQLAAIAHDAPYPPKHHCADAYAKIAAILLDEPLDGAAPLSAFEQGFSPWFDNALLDACRTGEDFNLGAWQAAEDAWLKRRFAKTKLKEYEVYVKALTGGFASDAAMLSAHEAMFTARAGKNYLGGHVEGYTDNTLMIDYLFAAILKRIGWEGTYRHSWPGTAPVGQAAVTTQPANGHLAIVAAPLPAADTTTGIIADTRSARRFIDICLGEQRDSWDGTPRDAVRPVREAGRVAKAMKDLGWDRDRAALDLMRAYRMDAILNDSTHIHLADPLGKGHMGLKGWTQLLRDTFGLHPDFIPIAQSEERADWSDPQGAWYVLWKKDRRIYAVQREDWGDPEKATASARPSKELWPSYVSFVAWWAGEHRKFRP
;
A
#
# COMPACT_ATOMS: atom_id res chain seq x y z
N MET A 1 -34.26 12.71 -58.91
CA MET A 1 -33.76 12.25 -57.60
C MET A 1 -34.27 10.83 -57.42
N GLY A 2 -33.41 9.85 -57.65
CA GLY A 2 -33.79 8.44 -57.75
C GLY A 2 -33.74 7.74 -56.39
N LEU A 3 -34.54 6.69 -56.24
CA LEU A 3 -34.61 5.82 -55.05
C LEU A 3 -33.25 5.18 -54.67
N PHE A 4 -32.25 5.26 -55.55
CA PHE A 4 -30.89 4.75 -55.34
C PHE A 4 -29.90 5.78 -54.74
N ASP A 5 -30.26 7.07 -54.65
CA ASP A 5 -29.40 8.07 -54.01
C ASP A 5 -29.48 8.01 -52.47
N ILE A 6 -30.50 7.34 -51.92
CA ILE A 6 -30.72 7.22 -50.46
C ILE A 6 -29.90 6.06 -49.86
N LEU A 7 -29.48 5.08 -50.67
CA LEU A 7 -28.67 3.93 -50.23
C LEU A 7 -27.16 4.19 -50.27
N ARG A 8 -26.74 5.43 -50.58
CA ARG A 8 -25.33 5.83 -50.70
C ARG A 8 -24.79 6.56 -49.47
N ARG A 9 -25.32 6.27 -48.27
CA ARG A 9 -24.56 6.49 -47.02
C ARG A 9 -23.70 5.26 -46.79
N GLY A 10 -22.68 5.12 -47.64
CA GLY A 10 -21.70 4.05 -47.53
C GLY A 10 -20.91 4.22 -46.24
N THR A 11 -20.62 3.09 -45.60
CA THR A 11 -19.56 2.96 -44.61
C THR A 11 -18.32 3.66 -45.18
N PRO A 12 -17.72 4.63 -44.45
CA PRO A 12 -16.57 5.38 -44.95
C PRO A 12 -15.45 4.44 -45.36
N ALA A 13 -14.73 4.78 -46.43
CA ALA A 13 -13.59 3.98 -46.86
C ALA A 13 -12.57 3.89 -45.71
N PRO A 14 -11.86 2.75 -45.53
CA PRO A 14 -10.90 2.60 -44.45
C PRO A 14 -9.87 3.74 -44.37
N SER A 15 -9.44 4.28 -45.52
CA SER A 15 -8.57 5.46 -45.61
C SER A 15 -9.17 6.71 -44.97
N ASP A 16 -10.48 6.93 -45.13
CA ASP A 16 -11.19 8.10 -44.61
C ASP A 16 -11.40 8.01 -43.10
N ILE A 17 -11.51 6.79 -42.55
CA ILE A 17 -11.60 6.54 -41.11
C ILE A 17 -10.25 6.85 -40.44
N TRP A 18 -9.14 6.38 -41.00
CA TRP A 18 -7.80 6.65 -40.49
C TRP A 18 -7.44 8.14 -40.62
N GLU A 19 -7.71 8.77 -41.76
CA GLU A 19 -7.46 10.21 -41.96
C GLU A 19 -8.31 11.10 -41.03
N ARG A 20 -9.53 10.67 -40.68
CA ARG A 20 -10.38 11.36 -39.70
C ARG A 20 -9.83 11.20 -38.28
N ARG A 21 -9.39 10.00 -37.91
CA ARG A 21 -8.86 9.67 -36.58
C ARG A 21 -7.51 10.34 -36.29
N ASP A 22 -6.66 10.50 -37.30
CA ASP A 22 -5.38 11.20 -37.18
C ASP A 22 -5.52 12.69 -36.84
N ARG A 23 -6.71 13.27 -36.99
CA ARG A 23 -7.01 14.68 -36.69
C ARG A 23 -7.75 14.89 -35.37
N MET A 24 -8.12 13.81 -34.67
CA MET A 24 -8.83 13.89 -33.38
C MET A 24 -7.86 14.15 -32.23
N SER A 25 -8.33 14.84 -31.19
CA SER A 25 -7.64 14.79 -29.89
C SER A 25 -7.60 13.35 -29.37
N ARG A 26 -6.67 13.03 -28.47
CA ARG A 26 -6.57 11.67 -27.89
C ARG A 26 -7.89 11.22 -27.25
N VAL A 27 -8.60 12.13 -26.56
CA VAL A 27 -9.87 11.81 -25.91
C VAL A 27 -10.97 11.57 -26.92
N GLU A 28 -11.08 12.39 -27.97
CA GLU A 28 -12.04 12.17 -29.05
C GLU A 28 -11.78 10.86 -29.79
N TYR A 29 -10.50 10.52 -30.03
CA TYR A 29 -10.09 9.25 -30.62
C TYR A 29 -10.49 8.05 -29.74
N LEU A 30 -10.21 8.12 -28.43
CA LEU A 30 -10.58 7.05 -27.49
C LEU A 30 -12.10 6.89 -27.36
N LEU A 31 -12.84 8.00 -27.34
CA LEU A 31 -14.31 7.97 -27.37
C LEU A 31 -14.82 7.34 -28.67
N ASP A 32 -14.29 7.75 -29.82
CA ASP A 32 -14.70 7.23 -31.14
C ASP A 32 -14.51 5.71 -31.22
N ILE A 33 -13.35 5.19 -30.79
CA ILE A 33 -13.08 3.74 -30.80
C ILE A 33 -13.95 2.99 -29.80
N ARG A 34 -14.11 3.50 -28.57
CA ARG A 34 -14.89 2.80 -27.54
C ARG A 34 -16.38 2.80 -27.88
N LEU A 35 -16.91 3.90 -28.41
CA LEU A 35 -18.30 3.97 -28.85
C LEU A 35 -18.55 3.13 -30.11
N GLU A 36 -17.59 3.08 -31.05
CA GLU A 36 -17.68 2.14 -32.17
C GLU A 36 -17.74 0.69 -31.66
N HIS A 37 -16.89 0.32 -30.69
CA HIS A 37 -16.92 -1.02 -30.11
C HIS A 37 -18.23 -1.32 -29.37
N LEU A 38 -18.72 -0.38 -28.56
CA LEU A 38 -19.85 -0.58 -27.66
C LEU A 38 -21.20 -0.49 -28.38
N GLU A 39 -21.34 0.47 -29.30
CA GLU A 39 -22.63 0.89 -29.86
C GLU A 39 -22.78 0.62 -31.36
N ALA A 40 -21.69 0.51 -32.12
CA ALA A 40 -21.82 0.30 -33.57
C ALA A 40 -22.11 -1.18 -33.91
N PRO A 41 -22.95 -1.43 -34.93
CA PRO A 41 -23.06 -2.74 -35.56
C PRO A 41 -21.70 -3.24 -36.07
N ASN A 42 -21.37 -4.50 -35.79
CA ASN A 42 -20.13 -5.13 -36.26
C ASN A 42 -20.43 -6.30 -37.19
N GLU A 43 -19.84 -6.32 -38.37
CA GLU A 43 -20.01 -7.43 -39.33
C GLU A 43 -19.56 -8.77 -38.75
N ALA A 44 -18.51 -8.79 -37.93
CA ALA A 44 -18.03 -10.00 -37.24
C ALA A 44 -19.05 -10.52 -36.20
N TRP A 45 -20.05 -9.73 -35.84
CA TRP A 45 -21.13 -10.06 -34.92
C TRP A 45 -22.48 -10.15 -35.65
N ASP A 46 -22.46 -10.42 -36.96
CA ASP A 46 -23.65 -10.49 -37.82
C ASP A 46 -24.46 -9.19 -37.88
N GLY A 47 -23.79 -8.04 -37.77
CA GLY A 47 -24.42 -6.72 -37.78
C GLY A 47 -25.11 -6.35 -36.45
N LEU A 48 -24.84 -7.10 -35.38
CA LEU A 48 -25.33 -6.78 -34.04
C LEU A 48 -24.40 -5.76 -33.36
N THR A 49 -24.96 -4.95 -32.46
CA THR A 49 -24.17 -4.17 -31.49
C THR A 49 -23.60 -5.10 -30.42
N PHE A 50 -22.62 -4.63 -29.63
CA PHE A 50 -22.04 -5.47 -28.58
C PHE A 50 -23.08 -5.93 -27.55
N THR A 51 -23.98 -5.02 -27.15
CA THR A 51 -25.12 -5.34 -26.27
C THR A 51 -26.01 -6.43 -26.86
N GLN A 52 -26.36 -6.32 -28.15
CA GLN A 52 -27.21 -7.29 -28.82
C GLN A 52 -26.53 -8.66 -28.98
N LEU A 53 -25.22 -8.68 -29.23
CA LEU A 53 -24.42 -9.91 -29.29
C LEU A 53 -24.51 -10.69 -27.98
N VAL A 54 -24.33 -10.00 -26.85
CA VAL A 54 -24.39 -10.63 -25.52
C VAL A 54 -25.77 -11.20 -25.23
N GLU A 55 -26.84 -10.47 -25.53
CA GLU A 55 -28.19 -10.99 -25.32
C GLU A 55 -28.50 -12.21 -26.22
N ARG A 56 -27.95 -12.23 -27.44
CA ARG A 56 -28.01 -13.42 -28.31
C ARG A 56 -27.26 -14.61 -27.69
N GLN A 57 -26.08 -14.38 -27.12
CA GLN A 57 -25.28 -15.44 -26.46
C GLN A 57 -26.01 -16.02 -25.25
N LEU A 58 -26.63 -15.17 -24.43
CA LEU A 58 -27.45 -15.61 -23.30
C LEU A 58 -28.66 -16.45 -23.77
N ALA A 59 -29.37 -15.98 -24.81
CA ALA A 59 -30.51 -16.71 -25.37
C ALA A 59 -30.09 -18.03 -26.05
N GLY A 60 -28.90 -18.08 -26.65
CA GLY A 60 -28.33 -19.26 -27.31
C GLY A 60 -27.67 -20.26 -26.36
N GLY A 61 -27.56 -19.96 -25.07
CA GLY A 61 -26.92 -20.83 -24.07
C GLY A 61 -25.40 -20.75 -24.03
N GLU A 62 -24.79 -19.76 -24.67
CA GLU A 62 -23.34 -19.48 -24.65
C GLU A 62 -22.94 -18.70 -23.38
N ILE A 63 -23.28 -19.24 -22.21
CA ILE A 63 -23.28 -18.50 -20.93
C ILE A 63 -21.90 -17.99 -20.53
N GLU A 64 -20.85 -18.83 -20.65
CA GLU A 64 -19.49 -18.42 -20.28
C GLU A 64 -19.00 -17.24 -21.14
N LEU A 65 -19.29 -17.29 -22.44
CA LEU A 65 -18.93 -16.22 -23.38
C LEU A 65 -19.73 -14.94 -23.12
N ALA A 66 -21.02 -15.09 -22.79
CA ALA A 66 -21.86 -13.96 -22.42
C ALA A 66 -21.37 -13.28 -21.13
N ILE A 67 -21.01 -14.04 -20.08
CA ILE A 67 -20.47 -13.49 -18.82
C ILE A 67 -19.13 -12.78 -19.06
N PHE A 68 -18.28 -13.35 -19.92
CA PHE A 68 -17.03 -12.73 -20.34
C PHE A 68 -17.30 -11.37 -21.02
N ASN A 69 -18.19 -11.35 -22.01
CA ASN A 69 -18.52 -10.14 -22.76
C ASN A 69 -19.25 -9.09 -21.92
N LEU A 70 -20.10 -9.49 -20.96
CA LEU A 70 -20.68 -8.59 -19.98
C LEU A 70 -19.61 -7.92 -19.11
N SER A 71 -18.56 -8.66 -18.72
CA SER A 71 -17.44 -8.08 -17.96
C SER A 71 -16.69 -7.03 -18.78
N SER A 72 -16.52 -7.23 -20.08
CA SER A 72 -15.97 -6.22 -20.99
C SER A 72 -16.89 -5.02 -21.11
N GLN A 73 -18.21 -5.22 -21.27
CA GLN A 73 -19.19 -4.13 -21.34
C GLN A 73 -19.19 -3.25 -20.08
N ILE A 74 -19.03 -3.83 -18.89
CA ILE A 74 -18.90 -3.06 -17.64
C ILE A 74 -17.67 -2.14 -17.72
N ALA A 75 -16.52 -2.66 -18.15
CA ALA A 75 -15.29 -1.88 -18.28
C ALA A 75 -15.43 -0.78 -19.35
N ASP A 76 -15.93 -1.13 -20.53
CA ASP A 76 -16.05 -0.19 -21.64
C ASP A 76 -17.03 0.95 -21.33
N ASN A 77 -18.20 0.65 -20.73
CA ASN A 77 -19.14 1.67 -20.28
C ASN A 77 -18.49 2.59 -19.24
N PHE A 78 -17.81 2.04 -18.24
CA PHE A 78 -17.18 2.83 -17.20
C PHE A 78 -16.08 3.75 -17.75
N GLU A 79 -15.25 3.24 -18.65
CA GLU A 79 -14.17 4.02 -19.25
C GLU A 79 -14.70 5.10 -20.19
N VAL A 80 -15.80 4.86 -20.92
CA VAL A 80 -16.50 5.92 -21.68
C VAL A 80 -17.08 6.98 -20.72
N ALA A 81 -17.65 6.58 -19.60
CA ALA A 81 -18.16 7.50 -18.59
C ALA A 81 -17.06 8.43 -18.06
N VAL A 82 -15.89 7.87 -17.75
CA VAL A 82 -14.71 8.63 -17.30
C VAL A 82 -14.22 9.62 -18.35
N LEU A 83 -14.24 9.26 -19.64
CA LEU A 83 -13.86 10.17 -20.72
C LEU A 83 -14.83 11.35 -20.83
N TYR A 84 -16.15 11.11 -20.77
CA TYR A 84 -17.15 12.18 -20.77
C TYR A 84 -17.08 13.06 -19.53
N TRP A 85 -16.84 12.46 -18.35
CA TRP A 85 -16.62 13.20 -17.12
C TRP A 85 -15.39 14.11 -17.22
N GLY A 86 -14.28 13.59 -17.73
CA GLY A 86 -13.07 14.39 -17.97
C GLY A 86 -13.33 15.61 -18.85
N GLN A 87 -14.23 15.49 -19.84
CA GLN A 87 -14.65 16.59 -20.71
C GLN A 87 -15.71 17.53 -20.10
N GLY A 88 -16.27 17.20 -18.94
CA GLY A 88 -17.35 17.95 -18.30
C GLY A 88 -18.75 17.66 -18.87
N ASP A 89 -18.91 16.65 -19.73
CA ASP A 89 -20.22 16.17 -20.19
C ASP A 89 -20.84 15.23 -19.14
N LEU A 90 -21.34 15.84 -18.06
CA LEU A 90 -21.83 15.12 -16.88
C LEU A 90 -23.08 14.27 -17.19
N ALA A 91 -23.93 14.72 -18.11
CA ALA A 91 -25.13 13.98 -18.49
C ALA A 91 -24.76 12.66 -19.16
N LYS A 92 -23.78 12.67 -20.07
CA LYS A 92 -23.30 11.41 -20.68
C LYS A 92 -22.48 10.59 -19.72
N ALA A 93 -21.63 11.21 -18.89
CA ALA A 93 -20.89 10.48 -17.87
C ALA A 93 -21.84 9.70 -16.95
N GLU A 94 -22.89 10.34 -16.44
CA GLU A 94 -23.91 9.70 -15.62
C GLU A 94 -24.62 8.56 -16.38
N PHE A 95 -24.99 8.78 -17.65
CA PHE A 95 -25.62 7.75 -18.48
C PHE A 95 -24.76 6.47 -18.57
N TYR A 96 -23.46 6.59 -18.87
CA TYR A 96 -22.59 5.42 -18.97
C TYR A 96 -22.21 4.82 -17.60
N LEU A 97 -22.18 5.61 -16.52
CA LEU A 97 -22.08 5.06 -15.15
C LEU A 97 -23.30 4.19 -14.83
N ARG A 98 -24.51 4.64 -15.17
CA ARG A 98 -25.74 3.85 -14.99
C ARG A 98 -25.72 2.57 -15.83
N ASN A 99 -25.26 2.65 -17.08
CA ASN A 99 -25.07 1.44 -17.90
C ASN A 99 -24.03 0.49 -17.31
N THR A 100 -22.97 1.00 -16.67
CA THR A 100 -21.99 0.16 -15.95
C THR A 100 -22.68 -0.69 -14.88
N LEU A 101 -23.59 -0.09 -14.10
CA LEU A 101 -24.35 -0.78 -13.06
C LEU A 101 -25.34 -1.79 -13.65
N GLU A 102 -26.08 -1.40 -14.69
CA GLU A 102 -27.05 -2.28 -15.34
C GLU A 102 -26.38 -3.50 -16.00
N ARG A 103 -25.22 -3.32 -16.65
CA ARG A 103 -24.45 -4.45 -17.20
C ARG A 103 -23.89 -5.35 -16.10
N HIS A 104 -23.51 -4.77 -14.96
CA HIS A 104 -23.07 -5.54 -13.80
C HIS A 104 -24.20 -6.40 -13.22
N GLU A 105 -25.38 -5.83 -13.03
CA GLU A 105 -26.59 -6.56 -12.61
C GLU A 105 -26.91 -7.68 -13.60
N ARG A 106 -26.91 -7.39 -14.91
CA ARG A 106 -27.17 -8.38 -15.95
C ARG A 106 -26.21 -9.57 -15.87
N ARG A 107 -24.92 -9.30 -15.63
CA ARG A 107 -23.88 -10.33 -15.44
C ARG A 107 -24.16 -11.20 -14.22
N GLN A 108 -24.56 -10.60 -13.10
CA GLN A 108 -24.88 -11.35 -11.88
C GLN A 108 -26.10 -12.23 -12.06
N LEU A 109 -27.17 -11.70 -12.65
CA LEU A 109 -28.39 -12.46 -12.94
C LEU A 109 -28.10 -13.64 -13.87
N ALA A 110 -27.28 -13.44 -14.91
CA ALA A 110 -26.85 -14.51 -15.79
C ALA A 110 -26.02 -15.57 -15.06
N ALA A 111 -25.06 -15.17 -14.23
CA ALA A 111 -24.23 -16.10 -13.47
C ALA A 111 -25.07 -16.94 -12.48
N ILE A 112 -26.00 -16.32 -11.75
CA ILE A 112 -26.89 -16.98 -10.80
C ILE A 112 -27.84 -17.95 -11.51
N ALA A 113 -28.46 -17.53 -12.62
CA ALA A 113 -29.43 -18.35 -13.35
C ALA A 113 -28.82 -19.63 -13.93
N HIS A 114 -27.50 -19.65 -14.13
CA HIS A 114 -26.78 -20.74 -14.81
C HIS A 114 -25.70 -21.42 -13.95
N ASP A 115 -25.63 -21.12 -12.65
CA ASP A 115 -24.60 -21.63 -11.72
C ASP A 115 -23.16 -21.50 -12.26
N ALA A 116 -22.89 -20.38 -12.95
CA ALA A 116 -21.63 -20.16 -13.65
C ALA A 116 -20.63 -19.39 -12.75
N PRO A 117 -19.36 -19.85 -12.63
CA PRO A 117 -18.36 -19.16 -11.82
C PRO A 117 -17.89 -17.86 -12.50
N TYR A 118 -17.55 -16.87 -11.68
CA TYR A 118 -16.86 -15.66 -12.16
C TYR A 118 -15.38 -15.98 -12.41
N PRO A 119 -14.82 -15.70 -13.60
CA PRO A 119 -13.39 -15.89 -13.82
C PRO A 119 -12.60 -14.82 -13.03
N PRO A 120 -11.58 -15.19 -12.23
CA PRO A 120 -10.82 -14.24 -11.39
C PRO A 120 -10.08 -13.12 -12.13
N LYS A 121 -10.00 -13.19 -13.46
CA LYS A 121 -9.31 -12.19 -14.30
C LYS A 121 -10.16 -10.93 -14.57
N HIS A 122 -11.44 -10.92 -14.15
CA HIS A 122 -12.38 -9.84 -14.48
C HIS A 122 -12.79 -8.96 -13.28
N HIS A 123 -12.01 -8.98 -12.19
CA HIS A 123 -12.28 -8.16 -10.99
C HIS A 123 -12.18 -6.64 -11.22
N CYS A 124 -11.61 -6.17 -12.34
CA CYS A 124 -11.70 -4.76 -12.71
C CYS A 124 -13.16 -4.32 -12.92
N ALA A 125 -14.01 -5.19 -13.46
CA ALA A 125 -15.43 -4.92 -13.65
C ALA A 125 -16.15 -4.74 -12.29
N ASP A 126 -15.79 -5.53 -11.28
CA ASP A 126 -16.36 -5.41 -9.93
C ASP A 126 -15.96 -4.08 -9.29
N ALA A 127 -14.68 -3.70 -9.44
CA ALA A 127 -14.18 -2.42 -8.96
C ALA A 127 -14.91 -1.25 -9.65
N TYR A 128 -15.06 -1.29 -10.97
CA TYR A 128 -15.77 -0.26 -11.73
C TYR A 128 -17.25 -0.14 -11.34
N ALA A 129 -17.94 -1.26 -11.16
CA ALA A 129 -19.31 -1.26 -10.66
C ALA A 129 -19.41 -0.66 -9.25
N LYS A 130 -18.49 -1.01 -8.34
CA LYS A 130 -18.42 -0.41 -6.98
C LYS A 130 -18.19 1.09 -7.04
N ILE A 131 -17.30 1.56 -7.90
CA ILE A 131 -17.03 2.99 -8.09
C ILE A 131 -18.28 3.68 -8.64
N ALA A 132 -18.89 3.17 -9.71
CA ALA A 132 -20.11 3.74 -10.29
C ALA A 132 -21.22 3.86 -9.24
N ALA A 133 -21.42 2.81 -8.43
CA ALA A 133 -22.41 2.79 -7.36
C ALA A 133 -22.13 3.89 -6.30
N ILE A 134 -20.88 4.03 -5.85
CA ILE A 134 -20.48 5.08 -4.90
C ILE A 134 -20.70 6.48 -5.50
N LEU A 135 -20.28 6.70 -6.74
CA LEU A 135 -20.37 8.02 -7.38
C LEU A 135 -21.84 8.43 -7.61
N LEU A 136 -22.69 7.49 -8.00
CA LEU A 136 -24.13 7.71 -8.24
C LEU A 136 -24.98 7.66 -6.97
N ASP A 137 -24.40 7.32 -5.82
CA ASP A 137 -25.12 7.08 -4.56
C ASP A 137 -26.21 5.99 -4.70
N GLU A 138 -25.86 4.92 -5.43
CA GLU A 138 -26.73 3.79 -5.71
C GLU A 138 -26.31 2.54 -4.94
N PRO A 139 -27.28 1.71 -4.49
CA PRO A 139 -26.96 0.39 -3.96
C PRO A 139 -26.37 -0.49 -5.06
N LEU A 140 -25.50 -1.43 -4.68
CA LEU A 140 -24.95 -2.43 -5.60
C LEU A 140 -25.09 -3.82 -4.98
N ASP A 141 -26.23 -4.45 -5.25
CA ASP A 141 -26.57 -5.76 -4.71
C ASP A 141 -25.68 -6.87 -5.28
N GLY A 142 -25.46 -7.91 -4.49
CA GLY A 142 -24.79 -9.15 -4.93
C GLY A 142 -23.31 -9.02 -5.31
N ALA A 143 -22.67 -7.85 -5.14
CA ALA A 143 -21.23 -7.73 -5.33
C ALA A 143 -20.55 -8.52 -4.21
N ALA A 144 -20.13 -9.75 -4.48
CA ALA A 144 -19.43 -10.55 -3.49
C ALA A 144 -18.14 -9.83 -3.08
N PRO A 145 -17.84 -9.70 -1.78
CA PRO A 145 -16.52 -9.28 -1.35
C PRO A 145 -15.50 -10.24 -1.97
N LEU A 146 -14.39 -9.69 -2.42
CA LEU A 146 -13.40 -10.41 -3.20
C LEU A 146 -12.73 -11.47 -2.30
N SER A 147 -13.27 -12.68 -2.27
CA SER A 147 -12.89 -13.71 -1.28
C SER A 147 -11.67 -14.54 -1.70
N ALA A 148 -11.18 -14.43 -2.94
CA ALA A 148 -10.31 -15.46 -3.50
C ALA A 148 -9.10 -14.98 -4.33
N PHE A 149 -8.79 -13.69 -4.40
CA PHE A 149 -7.50 -13.29 -5.00
C PHE A 149 -6.39 -13.25 -3.95
N GLU A 150 -5.20 -13.71 -4.34
CA GLU A 150 -4.01 -13.75 -3.50
C GLU A 150 -3.74 -12.38 -2.87
N GLN A 151 -3.77 -12.29 -1.53
CA GLN A 151 -3.40 -11.07 -0.79
C GLN A 151 -2.11 -10.47 -1.35
N GLY A 152 -2.09 -9.15 -1.51
CA GLY A 152 -0.97 -8.42 -2.07
C GLY A 152 -0.90 -8.38 -3.61
N PHE A 153 -2.03 -8.31 -4.31
CA PHE A 153 -2.11 -8.02 -5.75
C PHE A 153 -3.09 -6.87 -6.04
N SER A 154 -2.96 -6.19 -7.19
CA SER A 154 -3.53 -4.85 -7.43
C SER A 154 -5.06 -4.77 -7.26
N PRO A 155 -5.85 -5.74 -7.76
CA PRO A 155 -7.31 -5.75 -7.56
C PRO A 155 -7.70 -5.87 -6.08
N TRP A 156 -6.85 -6.44 -5.21
CA TRP A 156 -7.19 -6.58 -3.79
C TRP A 156 -7.21 -5.23 -3.08
N PHE A 157 -6.20 -4.37 -3.30
CA PHE A 157 -6.12 -3.07 -2.64
C PHE A 157 -7.25 -2.13 -3.08
N ASP A 158 -7.54 -2.09 -4.38
CA ASP A 158 -8.67 -1.31 -4.93
C ASP A 158 -9.99 -1.79 -4.32
N ASN A 159 -10.23 -3.10 -4.30
CA ASN A 159 -11.47 -3.65 -3.76
C ASN A 159 -11.59 -3.46 -2.24
N ALA A 160 -10.51 -3.59 -1.47
CA ALA A 160 -10.53 -3.36 -0.03
C ALA A 160 -10.93 -1.90 0.30
N LEU A 161 -10.42 -0.93 -0.47
CA LEU A 161 -10.81 0.48 -0.35
C LEU A 161 -12.28 0.69 -0.72
N LEU A 162 -12.72 0.12 -1.85
CA LEU A 162 -14.09 0.27 -2.35
C LEU A 162 -15.13 -0.42 -1.47
N ASP A 163 -14.81 -1.59 -0.92
CA ASP A 163 -15.66 -2.32 0.02
C ASP A 163 -15.81 -1.54 1.34
N ALA A 164 -14.71 -0.96 1.85
CA ALA A 164 -14.77 -0.07 3.01
C ALA A 164 -15.59 1.20 2.70
N CYS A 165 -15.48 1.75 1.49
CA CYS A 165 -16.32 2.88 1.08
C CYS A 165 -17.80 2.51 1.08
N ARG A 166 -18.17 1.35 0.51
CA ARG A 166 -19.57 0.96 0.38
C ARG A 166 -20.23 0.55 1.69
N THR A 167 -19.55 -0.27 2.49
CA THR A 167 -20.11 -0.84 3.73
C THR A 167 -20.12 0.17 4.87
N GLY A 168 -19.17 1.10 4.85
CA GLY A 168 -18.94 2.02 5.95
C GLY A 168 -18.43 1.36 7.23
N GLU A 169 -18.04 0.09 7.16
CA GLU A 169 -17.36 -0.61 8.24
C GLU A 169 -16.00 0.03 8.54
N ASP A 170 -15.55 -0.10 9.80
CA ASP A 170 -14.24 0.39 10.21
C ASP A 170 -13.13 -0.25 9.38
N PHE A 171 -12.12 0.56 9.04
CA PHE A 171 -11.05 0.13 8.16
C PHE A 171 -10.11 -0.85 8.88
N ASN A 172 -10.04 -2.09 8.39
CA ASN A 172 -9.20 -3.12 8.98
C ASN A 172 -7.73 -2.97 8.58
N LEU A 173 -6.97 -2.26 9.42
CA LEU A 173 -5.54 -2.03 9.21
C LEU A 173 -4.72 -3.33 9.28
N GLY A 174 -5.19 -4.36 9.98
CA GLY A 174 -4.50 -5.64 10.08
C GLY A 174 -4.51 -6.42 8.77
N ALA A 175 -5.67 -6.53 8.14
CA ALA A 175 -5.81 -7.14 6.82
C ALA A 175 -5.02 -6.36 5.76
N TRP A 176 -5.07 -5.03 5.83
CA TRP A 176 -4.30 -4.14 4.97
C TRP A 176 -2.79 -4.40 5.06
N GLN A 177 -2.23 -4.36 6.26
CA GLN A 177 -0.81 -4.58 6.49
C GLN A 177 -0.35 -5.98 6.06
N ALA A 178 -1.17 -7.01 6.29
CA ALA A 178 -0.87 -8.37 5.81
C ALA A 178 -0.74 -8.42 4.27
N ALA A 179 -1.61 -7.68 3.56
CA ALA A 179 -1.51 -7.56 2.11
C ALA A 179 -0.31 -6.72 1.65
N GLU A 180 0.03 -5.64 2.34
CA GLU A 180 1.27 -4.87 2.08
C GLU A 180 2.51 -5.76 2.24
N ASP A 181 2.52 -6.58 3.28
CA ASP A 181 3.60 -7.52 3.54
C ASP A 181 3.74 -8.56 2.43
N ALA A 182 2.62 -9.15 2.00
CA ALA A 182 2.60 -10.07 0.88
C ALA A 182 3.09 -9.40 -0.42
N TRP A 183 2.64 -8.17 -0.70
CA TRP A 183 3.05 -7.38 -1.87
C TRP A 183 4.56 -7.15 -1.91
N LEU A 184 5.13 -6.73 -0.77
CA LEU A 184 6.57 -6.49 -0.63
C LEU A 184 7.37 -7.80 -0.71
N LYS A 185 6.85 -8.90 -0.17
CA LYS A 185 7.49 -10.23 -0.27
C LYS A 185 7.60 -10.69 -1.72
N ARG A 186 6.60 -10.42 -2.55
CA ARG A 186 6.60 -10.69 -3.99
C ARG A 186 7.41 -9.70 -4.82
N ARG A 187 8.04 -8.70 -4.19
CA ARG A 187 8.87 -7.67 -4.83
C ARG A 187 8.11 -6.81 -5.85
N PHE A 188 6.80 -6.66 -5.67
CA PHE A 188 6.02 -5.72 -6.47
C PHE A 188 6.44 -4.26 -6.17
N ALA A 189 6.07 -3.35 -7.07
CA ALA A 189 6.52 -1.97 -7.03
C ALA A 189 6.02 -1.23 -5.77
N LYS A 190 6.94 -0.60 -5.03
CA LYS A 190 6.62 0.20 -3.83
C LYS A 190 5.83 1.48 -4.13
N THR A 191 5.89 1.97 -5.36
CA THR A 191 5.20 3.20 -5.78
C THR A 191 3.68 3.07 -5.74
N LYS A 192 3.15 1.86 -5.94
CA LYS A 192 1.72 1.56 -5.82
C LYS A 192 1.25 1.53 -4.36
N LEU A 193 2.04 0.95 -3.45
CA LEU A 193 1.73 1.00 -2.01
C LEU A 193 1.64 2.43 -1.49
N LYS A 194 2.57 3.31 -1.90
CA LYS A 194 2.51 4.74 -1.53
C LYS A 194 1.25 5.46 -2.01
N GLU A 195 0.65 5.00 -3.11
CA GLU A 195 -0.63 5.52 -3.58
C GLU A 195 -1.77 5.05 -2.71
N TYR A 196 -1.81 3.75 -2.43
CA TYR A 196 -2.79 3.19 -1.52
C TYR A 196 -2.69 3.77 -0.11
N GLU A 197 -1.50 4.10 0.38
CA GLU A 197 -1.29 4.83 1.65
C GLU A 197 -1.99 6.20 1.65
N VAL A 198 -1.95 6.95 0.54
CA VAL A 198 -2.67 8.24 0.41
C VAL A 198 -4.17 8.02 0.49
N TYR A 199 -4.69 7.00 -0.18
CA TYR A 199 -6.11 6.66 -0.20
C TYR A 199 -6.63 6.21 1.16
N VAL A 200 -5.92 5.31 1.85
CA VAL A 200 -6.27 4.91 3.22
C VAL A 200 -6.28 6.12 4.14
N LYS A 201 -5.24 6.95 4.08
CA LYS A 201 -5.13 8.14 4.93
C LYS A 201 -6.25 9.15 4.68
N ALA A 202 -6.71 9.29 3.44
CA ALA A 202 -7.88 10.10 3.10
C ALA A 202 -9.16 9.50 3.68
N LEU A 203 -9.36 8.19 3.49
CA LEU A 203 -10.53 7.46 3.93
C LEU A 203 -10.67 7.44 5.47
N THR A 204 -9.56 7.36 6.20
CA THR A 204 -9.54 7.23 7.67
C THR A 204 -9.22 8.54 8.41
N GLY A 205 -9.23 9.69 7.71
CA GLY A 205 -9.02 11.00 8.36
C GLY A 205 -7.60 11.23 8.91
N GLY A 206 -6.58 10.58 8.34
CA GLY A 206 -5.20 10.72 8.82
C GLY A 206 -4.49 12.00 8.39
N PHE A 207 -5.11 12.83 7.54
CA PHE A 207 -4.59 14.14 7.15
C PHE A 207 -4.99 15.23 8.15
N ALA A 208 -4.14 16.24 8.31
CA ALA A 208 -4.42 17.37 9.23
C ALA A 208 -5.54 18.30 8.73
N SER A 209 -5.84 18.27 7.43
CA SER A 209 -6.90 19.05 6.79
C SER A 209 -7.19 18.53 5.39
N ASP A 210 -8.35 18.89 4.82
CA ASP A 210 -8.71 18.62 3.43
C ASP A 210 -7.67 19.18 2.44
N ALA A 211 -7.15 20.38 2.71
CA ALA A 211 -6.10 20.97 1.89
C ALA A 211 -4.82 20.12 1.88
N ALA A 212 -4.44 19.55 3.03
CA ALA A 212 -3.29 18.65 3.12
C ALA A 212 -3.53 17.32 2.38
N MET A 213 -4.76 16.78 2.45
CA MET A 213 -5.17 15.59 1.71
C MET A 213 -5.07 15.81 0.19
N LEU A 214 -5.71 16.87 -0.32
CA LEU A 214 -5.76 17.18 -1.75
C LEU A 214 -4.37 17.54 -2.30
N SER A 215 -3.53 18.23 -1.52
CA SER A 215 -2.15 18.52 -1.89
C SER A 215 -1.28 17.25 -1.94
N ALA A 216 -1.45 16.33 -1.00
CA ALA A 216 -0.75 15.05 -1.02
C ALA A 216 -1.15 14.19 -2.23
N HIS A 217 -2.44 14.16 -2.55
CA HIS A 217 -2.96 13.50 -3.75
C HIS A 217 -2.37 14.12 -5.03
N GLU A 218 -2.38 15.45 -5.15
CA GLU A 218 -1.82 16.15 -6.31
C GLU A 218 -0.31 15.90 -6.48
N ALA A 219 0.45 15.90 -5.38
CA ALA A 219 1.89 15.61 -5.42
C ALA A 219 2.16 14.17 -5.89
N MET A 220 1.38 13.20 -5.39
CA MET A 220 1.45 11.80 -5.81
C MET A 220 1.16 11.66 -7.31
N PHE A 221 0.09 12.29 -7.79
CA PHE A 221 -0.33 12.23 -9.19
C PHE A 221 0.67 12.92 -10.13
N THR A 222 1.12 14.13 -9.77
CA THR A 222 2.07 14.91 -10.58
C THR A 222 3.43 14.21 -10.67
N ALA A 223 3.87 13.52 -9.60
CA ALA A 223 5.09 12.73 -9.63
C ALA A 223 5.07 11.55 -10.63
N ARG A 224 3.90 11.19 -11.18
CA ARG A 224 3.73 10.17 -12.22
C ARG A 224 3.74 10.74 -13.63
N ALA A 225 3.35 12.00 -13.80
CA ALA A 225 3.34 12.67 -15.09
C ALA A 225 4.72 12.57 -15.75
N GLY A 226 4.77 12.07 -16.99
CA GLY A 226 6.02 11.92 -17.75
C GLY A 226 6.89 10.70 -17.40
N LYS A 227 6.45 9.78 -16.52
CA LYS A 227 7.17 8.52 -16.26
C LYS A 227 6.55 7.36 -17.05
N ASN A 228 7.25 6.88 -18.08
CA ASN A 228 6.92 5.63 -18.77
C ASN A 228 7.26 4.43 -17.88
N TYR A 229 6.31 3.97 -17.06
CA TYR A 229 6.42 2.66 -16.45
C TYR A 229 5.96 1.61 -17.48
N LEU A 230 6.91 0.84 -18.01
CA LEU A 230 6.70 -0.29 -18.91
C LEU A 230 5.58 -1.22 -18.41
N GLY A 231 4.66 -1.59 -19.31
CA GLY A 231 3.72 -2.69 -19.14
C GLY A 231 2.26 -2.28 -18.91
N GLY A 232 1.58 -1.84 -19.96
CA GLY A 232 0.16 -2.16 -20.23
C GLY A 232 -0.95 -1.64 -19.30
N HIS A 233 -0.65 -0.99 -18.17
CA HIS A 233 -1.69 -0.47 -17.26
C HIS A 233 -1.70 1.05 -17.12
N VAL A 234 -0.88 1.73 -17.94
CA VAL A 234 -0.60 3.15 -17.78
C VAL A 234 -0.35 3.87 -19.10
N GLU A 235 -0.91 3.37 -20.20
CA GLU A 235 -0.95 4.09 -21.47
C GLU A 235 -1.95 5.25 -21.40
N GLY A 236 -1.53 6.38 -20.82
CA GLY A 236 -2.38 7.58 -20.74
C GLY A 236 -1.68 8.86 -20.31
N TYR A 237 -0.54 8.80 -19.63
CA TYR A 237 0.04 9.95 -18.94
C TYR A 237 0.78 10.98 -19.80
N THR A 238 0.80 10.86 -21.12
CA THR A 238 1.36 11.90 -22.01
C THR A 238 0.40 13.06 -22.23
N ASP A 239 -0.91 12.86 -22.04
CA ASP A 239 -1.93 13.91 -22.12
C ASP A 239 -2.78 13.91 -20.84
N ASN A 240 -2.13 14.36 -19.77
CA ASN A 240 -2.57 14.11 -18.39
C ASN A 240 -3.77 14.98 -17.97
N THR A 241 -4.21 15.91 -18.82
CA THR A 241 -5.14 16.99 -18.45
C THR A 241 -6.56 16.52 -18.14
N LEU A 242 -6.98 15.37 -18.68
CA LEU A 242 -8.36 14.86 -18.59
C LEU A 242 -8.49 13.48 -17.92
N MET A 243 -7.39 12.89 -17.44
CA MET A 243 -7.46 11.62 -16.71
C MET A 243 -8.16 11.82 -15.36
N ILE A 244 -9.14 10.97 -15.04
CA ILE A 244 -9.84 10.96 -13.76
C ILE A 244 -9.32 9.84 -12.87
N ASP A 245 -8.82 10.17 -11.68
CA ASP A 245 -8.60 9.19 -10.61
C ASP A 245 -9.94 8.85 -9.94
N TYR A 246 -10.62 7.87 -10.53
CA TYR A 246 -11.96 7.46 -10.11
C TYR A 246 -11.98 6.78 -8.73
N LEU A 247 -10.86 6.23 -8.27
CA LEU A 247 -10.77 5.61 -6.94
C LEU A 247 -10.73 6.70 -5.87
N PHE A 248 -9.92 7.74 -6.08
CA PHE A 248 -9.93 8.89 -5.19
C PHE A 248 -11.27 9.62 -5.20
N ALA A 249 -11.93 9.72 -6.36
CA ALA A 249 -13.27 10.29 -6.45
C ALA A 249 -14.30 9.56 -5.59
N ALA A 250 -14.28 8.22 -5.61
CA ALA A 250 -15.14 7.39 -4.77
C ALA A 250 -14.85 7.62 -3.27
N ILE A 251 -13.57 7.79 -2.89
CA ILE A 251 -13.17 8.11 -1.52
C ILE A 251 -13.68 9.49 -1.11
N LEU A 252 -13.51 10.52 -1.95
CA LEU A 252 -14.02 11.88 -1.67
C LEU A 252 -15.53 11.87 -1.44
N LYS A 253 -16.26 11.19 -2.33
CA LYS A 253 -17.71 11.02 -2.20
C LYS A 253 -18.06 10.32 -0.89
N ARG A 254 -17.34 9.25 -0.54
CA ARG A 254 -17.56 8.49 0.70
C ARG A 254 -17.34 9.31 1.96
N ILE A 255 -16.27 10.11 2.03
CA ILE A 255 -15.96 10.90 3.23
C ILE A 255 -16.83 12.17 3.34
N GLY A 256 -17.80 12.34 2.44
CA GLY A 256 -18.72 13.48 2.43
C GLY A 256 -18.08 14.77 1.96
N TRP A 257 -16.91 14.70 1.31
CA TRP A 257 -16.28 15.88 0.74
C TRP A 257 -17.02 16.31 -0.52
N GLU A 258 -17.42 17.57 -0.58
CA GLU A 258 -18.03 18.17 -1.77
C GLU A 258 -17.26 19.42 -2.19
N GLY A 259 -17.18 19.61 -3.50
CA GLY A 259 -16.45 20.71 -4.06
C GLY A 259 -16.06 20.48 -5.52
N THR A 260 -15.19 21.34 -6.01
CA THR A 260 -14.55 21.23 -7.31
C THR A 260 -13.07 20.95 -7.09
N TYR A 261 -12.66 19.73 -7.39
CA TYR A 261 -11.29 19.26 -7.41
C TYR A 261 -11.08 18.46 -8.71
N ARG A 262 -9.83 18.35 -9.14
CA ARG A 262 -9.47 17.47 -10.24
C ARG A 262 -9.80 16.04 -9.77
N HIS A 263 -10.74 15.37 -10.43
CA HIS A 263 -11.26 14.05 -10.03
C HIS A 263 -12.37 14.03 -8.95
N SER A 264 -13.04 15.15 -8.65
CA SER A 264 -14.31 15.06 -7.90
C SER A 264 -15.51 14.84 -8.82
N TRP A 265 -16.49 14.10 -8.32
CA TRP A 265 -17.76 13.86 -8.98
C TRP A 265 -18.87 14.65 -8.25
N PRO A 266 -19.79 15.34 -8.97
CA PRO A 266 -19.83 15.47 -10.42
C PRO A 266 -18.95 16.63 -10.96
N GLY A 267 -18.60 17.61 -10.12
CA GLY A 267 -17.84 18.78 -10.55
C GLY A 267 -16.35 18.50 -10.64
N THR A 268 -15.75 18.58 -11.84
CA THR A 268 -14.29 18.47 -12.01
C THR A 268 -13.66 19.82 -12.35
N ALA A 269 -12.46 20.08 -11.81
CA ALA A 269 -11.69 21.29 -12.13
C ALA A 269 -10.58 21.00 -13.16
N PRO A 270 -10.27 21.94 -14.07
CA PRO A 270 -9.04 21.93 -14.85
C PRO A 270 -7.79 21.72 -14.01
N VAL A 271 -6.76 21.14 -14.64
CA VAL A 271 -5.46 20.92 -14.00
C VAL A 271 -4.84 22.22 -13.49
N GLY A 272 -4.32 22.20 -12.27
CA GLY A 272 -3.66 23.34 -11.65
C GLY A 272 -4.62 24.39 -11.07
N GLN A 273 -5.93 24.20 -11.24
CA GLN A 273 -6.91 24.98 -10.50
C GLN A 273 -6.94 24.52 -9.05
N ALA A 274 -6.92 25.47 -8.13
CA ALA A 274 -7.06 25.19 -6.71
C ALA A 274 -8.41 24.53 -6.41
N ALA A 275 -8.40 23.54 -5.53
CA ALA A 275 -9.64 22.91 -5.07
C ALA A 275 -10.53 23.93 -4.36
N VAL A 276 -11.83 23.87 -4.64
CA VAL A 276 -12.84 24.65 -3.93
C VAL A 276 -13.74 23.67 -3.19
N THR A 277 -13.85 23.79 -1.86
CA THR A 277 -14.75 22.95 -1.07
C THR A 277 -16.06 23.68 -0.83
N THR A 278 -17.18 22.99 -1.07
CA THR A 278 -18.52 23.41 -0.67
C THR A 278 -18.97 22.70 0.61
N GLN A 279 -18.39 21.53 0.89
CA GLN A 279 -18.58 20.78 2.12
C GLN A 279 -17.27 20.08 2.52
N PRO A 280 -16.76 20.28 3.74
CA PRO A 280 -15.56 19.60 4.21
C PRO A 280 -15.82 18.12 4.47
N ALA A 281 -14.77 17.31 4.42
CA ALA A 281 -14.86 15.89 4.76
C ALA A 281 -15.28 15.70 6.23
N ASN A 282 -16.25 14.81 6.47
CA ASN A 282 -16.75 14.50 7.82
C ASN A 282 -17.11 13.02 8.03
N GLY A 283 -17.09 12.19 6.98
CA GLY A 283 -17.49 10.79 7.00
C GLY A 283 -16.34 9.79 7.13
N HIS A 284 -15.22 10.15 7.77
CA HIS A 284 -14.05 9.27 7.86
C HIS A 284 -14.34 7.95 8.58
N LEU A 285 -13.68 6.87 8.13
CA LEU A 285 -13.76 5.57 8.79
C LEU A 285 -12.87 5.55 10.04
N ALA A 286 -13.35 4.92 11.12
CA ALA A 286 -12.48 4.56 12.21
C ALA A 286 -11.52 3.44 11.79
N ILE A 287 -10.39 3.32 12.47
CA ILE A 287 -9.39 2.31 12.20
C ILE A 287 -9.57 1.17 13.21
N VAL A 288 -9.86 -0.04 12.73
CA VAL A 288 -9.62 -1.23 13.54
C VAL A 288 -8.12 -1.45 13.57
N ALA A 289 -7.50 -1.04 14.67
CA ALA A 289 -6.06 -1.20 14.85
C ALA A 289 -5.71 -2.69 14.71
N ALA A 290 -4.70 -2.94 13.89
CA ALA A 290 -4.14 -4.27 13.77
C ALA A 290 -3.65 -4.72 15.17
N PRO A 291 -4.04 -5.90 15.68
CA PRO A 291 -3.64 -6.35 17.00
C PRO A 291 -2.12 -6.33 17.10
N LEU A 292 -1.59 -5.77 18.19
CA LEU A 292 -0.15 -5.74 18.46
C LEU A 292 0.44 -7.12 18.15
N PRO A 293 1.49 -7.20 17.32
CA PRO A 293 2.10 -8.48 17.02
C PRO A 293 2.44 -9.20 18.33
N ALA A 294 1.83 -10.37 18.53
CA ALA A 294 2.00 -11.11 19.75
C ALA A 294 3.36 -11.81 19.72
N ALA A 295 4.10 -11.70 20.82
CA ALA A 295 5.24 -12.54 21.04
C ALA A 295 4.79 -14.00 21.17
N ASP A 296 5.63 -14.93 20.70
CA ASP A 296 5.40 -16.36 20.90
C ASP A 296 5.20 -16.65 22.40
N THR A 297 4.20 -17.46 22.75
CA THR A 297 3.79 -17.65 24.15
C THR A 297 4.82 -18.42 24.99
N THR A 298 5.69 -19.20 24.34
CA THR A 298 6.71 -20.01 25.01
C THR A 298 8.00 -19.23 25.19
N THR A 299 8.40 -18.49 24.16
CA THR A 299 9.66 -17.76 24.13
C THR A 299 9.49 -16.29 24.51
N GLY A 300 8.33 -15.68 24.34
CA GLY A 300 8.18 -14.22 24.49
C GLY A 300 8.93 -13.43 23.42
N ILE A 301 9.27 -14.06 22.28
CA ILE A 301 9.94 -13.43 21.14
C ILE A 301 8.99 -13.26 19.95
N ILE A 302 9.08 -12.12 19.27
CA ILE A 302 8.53 -11.96 17.91
C ILE A 302 9.65 -12.28 16.92
N ALA A 303 9.63 -13.49 16.34
CA ALA A 303 10.73 -13.99 15.51
C ALA A 303 10.75 -13.38 14.09
N ASP A 304 9.57 -13.14 13.52
CA ASP A 304 9.44 -12.52 12.21
C ASP A 304 9.90 -11.06 12.27
N THR A 305 10.88 -10.69 11.45
CA THR A 305 11.51 -9.36 11.52
C THR A 305 10.55 -8.22 11.19
N ARG A 306 9.49 -8.47 10.40
CA ARG A 306 8.53 -7.41 10.04
C ARG A 306 7.51 -7.19 11.15
N SER A 307 7.00 -8.28 11.71
CA SER A 307 6.14 -8.27 12.89
C SER A 307 6.86 -7.63 14.08
N ALA A 308 8.13 -7.99 14.30
CA ALA A 308 8.96 -7.36 15.31
C ALA A 308 9.16 -5.87 15.04
N ARG A 309 9.41 -5.49 13.77
CA ARG A 309 9.54 -4.09 13.39
C ARG A 309 8.27 -3.29 13.68
N ARG A 310 7.11 -3.81 13.30
CA ARG A 310 5.82 -3.17 13.55
C ARG A 310 5.54 -3.04 15.06
N PHE A 311 5.86 -4.06 15.85
CA PHE A 311 5.76 -3.97 17.30
C PHE A 311 6.62 -2.84 17.85
N ILE A 312 7.87 -2.71 17.38
CA ILE A 312 8.76 -1.60 17.76
C ILE A 312 8.14 -0.25 17.38
N ASP A 313 7.67 -0.08 16.14
CA ASP A 313 7.10 1.20 15.67
C ASP A 313 5.94 1.67 16.57
N ILE A 314 5.06 0.75 16.99
CA ILE A 314 3.94 1.04 17.90
C ILE A 314 4.47 1.41 19.30
N CYS A 315 5.36 0.59 19.87
CA CYS A 315 5.92 0.81 21.20
C CYS A 315 6.66 2.16 21.30
N LEU A 316 7.38 2.55 20.26
CA LEU A 316 8.13 3.82 20.24
C LEU A 316 7.22 5.05 20.08
N GLY A 317 6.09 4.93 19.38
CA GLY A 317 5.10 6.03 19.32
C GLY A 317 4.45 6.33 20.69
N GLU A 318 4.32 5.30 21.52
CA GLU A 318 3.74 5.37 22.87
C GLU A 318 4.78 5.62 23.97
N GLN A 319 6.07 5.52 23.65
CA GLN A 319 7.15 5.61 24.62
C GLN A 319 7.14 6.96 25.34
N ARG A 320 7.26 6.92 26.66
CA ARG A 320 7.42 8.07 27.54
C ARG A 320 8.57 7.79 28.50
N ASP A 321 9.28 8.84 28.90
CA ASP A 321 10.26 8.74 29.98
C ASP A 321 9.56 8.33 31.28
N SER A 322 10.13 7.40 32.04
CA SER A 322 9.52 6.87 33.25
C SER A 322 9.54 7.84 34.42
N TRP A 323 10.47 8.82 34.43
CA TRP A 323 10.62 9.74 35.54
C TRP A 323 9.63 10.90 35.49
N ASP A 324 9.39 11.48 34.32
CA ASP A 324 8.57 12.68 34.16
C ASP A 324 7.37 12.49 33.21
N GLY A 325 7.23 11.31 32.61
CA GLY A 325 6.15 10.97 31.69
C GLY A 325 6.23 11.69 30.35
N THR A 326 7.33 12.39 30.05
CA THR A 326 7.48 13.16 28.81
C THR A 326 7.60 12.24 27.59
N PRO A 327 6.99 12.60 26.44
CA PRO A 327 7.22 11.92 25.18
C PRO A 327 8.70 11.90 24.80
N ARG A 328 9.25 10.71 24.58
CA ARG A 328 10.64 10.52 24.17
C ARG A 328 10.71 10.01 22.74
N ASP A 329 11.03 10.92 21.83
CA ASP A 329 11.15 10.61 20.42
C ASP A 329 12.47 9.88 20.12
N ALA A 330 12.34 8.64 19.63
CA ALA A 330 13.46 7.83 19.18
C ALA A 330 13.76 8.00 17.68
N VAL A 331 12.95 8.76 16.92
CA VAL A 331 13.12 8.92 15.47
C VAL A 331 14.48 9.52 15.15
N ARG A 332 15.15 8.92 14.16
CA ARG A 332 16.44 9.40 13.69
C ARG A 332 16.26 10.55 12.69
N PRO A 333 17.00 11.66 12.84
CA PRO A 333 16.99 12.73 11.85
C PRO A 333 17.52 12.25 10.48
N VAL A 334 16.92 12.74 9.39
CA VAL A 334 17.23 12.33 7.99
C VAL A 334 18.72 12.44 7.65
N ARG A 335 19.41 13.50 8.12
CA ARG A 335 20.85 13.69 7.91
C ARG A 335 21.70 12.59 8.54
N GLU A 336 21.22 11.96 9.60
CA GLU A 336 21.91 10.88 10.27
C GLU A 336 21.63 9.52 9.62
N ALA A 337 20.39 9.28 9.18
CA ALA A 337 19.98 8.04 8.53
C ALA A 337 20.88 7.67 7.33
N GLY A 338 21.35 8.67 6.57
CA GLY A 338 22.30 8.47 5.46
C GLY A 338 23.66 7.90 5.88
N ARG A 339 24.10 8.11 7.12
CA ARG A 339 25.43 7.72 7.64
C ARG A 339 25.46 6.32 8.24
N VAL A 340 24.31 5.78 8.65
CA VAL A 340 24.19 4.49 9.36
C VAL A 340 24.80 3.33 8.57
N ALA A 341 24.55 3.26 7.26
CA ALA A 341 25.05 2.17 6.42
C ALA A 341 26.59 2.07 6.41
N LYS A 342 27.27 3.23 6.44
CA LYS A 342 28.74 3.26 6.51
C LYS A 342 29.21 2.79 7.89
N ALA A 343 28.59 3.28 8.97
CA ALA A 343 28.95 2.90 10.33
C ALA A 343 28.80 1.39 10.59
N MET A 344 27.70 0.78 10.13
CA MET A 344 27.50 -0.68 10.22
C MET A 344 28.54 -1.46 9.40
N LYS A 345 28.87 -0.97 8.20
CA LYS A 345 29.90 -1.59 7.36
C LYS A 345 31.28 -1.55 8.02
N ASP A 346 31.65 -0.45 8.66
CA ASP A 346 32.92 -0.30 9.37
C ASP A 346 33.06 -1.27 10.56
N LEU A 347 31.95 -1.78 11.10
CA LEU A 347 31.90 -2.79 12.15
C LEU A 347 31.97 -4.24 11.63
N GLY A 348 31.90 -4.44 10.31
CA GLY A 348 31.70 -5.76 9.71
C GLY A 348 30.29 -6.31 9.90
N TRP A 349 29.31 -5.44 10.17
CA TRP A 349 27.89 -5.77 10.18
C TRP A 349 27.24 -5.38 8.85
N ASP A 350 27.69 -6.00 7.77
CA ASP A 350 27.08 -5.83 6.45
C ASP A 350 25.96 -6.86 6.22
N ARG A 351 25.09 -6.60 5.23
CA ARG A 351 24.07 -7.55 4.74
C ARG A 351 22.96 -7.92 5.74
N ASP A 352 22.73 -7.10 6.75
CA ASP A 352 21.51 -7.14 7.56
C ASP A 352 20.59 -5.96 7.20
N ARG A 353 19.67 -6.21 6.26
CA ARG A 353 18.75 -5.16 5.77
C ARG A 353 17.75 -4.73 6.82
N ALA A 354 17.32 -5.64 7.69
CA ALA A 354 16.29 -5.34 8.69
C ALA A 354 16.88 -4.49 9.82
N ALA A 355 18.07 -4.84 10.32
CA ALA A 355 18.78 -4.01 11.29
C ALA A 355 19.15 -2.64 10.70
N LEU A 356 19.64 -2.59 9.46
CA LEU A 356 19.95 -1.33 8.78
C LEU A 356 18.73 -0.42 8.65
N ASP A 357 17.58 -0.98 8.27
CA ASP A 357 16.33 -0.22 8.17
C ASP A 357 15.88 0.32 9.52
N LEU A 358 15.93 -0.51 10.57
CA LEU A 358 15.62 -0.11 11.95
C LEU A 358 16.55 0.99 12.47
N MET A 359 17.85 0.82 12.33
CA MET A 359 18.85 1.81 12.76
C MET A 359 18.82 3.09 11.94
N ARG A 360 18.28 3.08 10.72
CA ARG A 360 18.03 4.28 9.93
C ARG A 360 16.80 5.04 10.41
N ALA A 361 15.77 4.32 10.85
CA ALA A 361 14.53 4.89 11.33
C ALA A 361 14.66 5.47 12.73
N TYR A 362 15.41 4.80 13.62
CA TYR A 362 15.50 5.17 15.03
C TYR A 362 16.94 5.32 15.52
N ARG A 363 17.13 6.13 16.56
CA ARG A 363 18.35 6.14 17.36
C ARG A 363 18.22 5.05 18.42
N MET A 364 19.17 4.12 18.44
CA MET A 364 19.08 2.94 19.32
C MET A 364 19.22 3.35 20.79
N ASP A 365 20.08 4.33 21.07
CA ASP A 365 20.28 4.94 22.39
C ASP A 365 19.05 5.68 22.95
N ALA A 366 18.04 5.94 22.10
CA ALA A 366 16.80 6.60 22.49
C ALA A 366 15.63 5.61 22.72
N ILE A 367 15.85 4.31 22.50
CA ILE A 367 14.87 3.27 22.78
C ILE A 367 15.03 2.86 24.26
N LEU A 368 14.03 3.20 25.06
CA LEU A 368 14.06 3.01 26.51
C LEU A 368 13.92 1.54 26.88
N ASN A 369 14.58 1.19 27.98
CA ASN A 369 14.27 0.00 28.76
C ASN A 369 14.68 0.23 30.22
N ASP A 370 13.69 0.54 31.03
CA ASP A 370 13.89 0.86 32.45
C ASP A 370 13.99 -0.41 33.32
N SER A 371 13.85 -1.60 32.73
CA SER A 371 14.09 -2.85 33.44
C SER A 371 15.57 -3.15 33.66
N THR A 372 16.47 -2.30 33.15
CA THR A 372 17.92 -2.52 33.16
C THR A 372 18.70 -1.19 33.17
N HIS A 373 19.95 -1.23 33.65
CA HIS A 373 20.88 -0.09 33.67
C HIS A 373 21.72 0.03 32.38
N ILE A 374 21.63 -0.95 31.47
CA ILE A 374 22.30 -0.92 30.17
C ILE A 374 21.39 -0.34 29.08
N HIS A 375 21.99 0.29 28.07
CA HIS A 375 21.31 0.90 26.93
C HIS A 375 21.70 0.24 25.62
N LEU A 376 20.86 0.34 24.59
CA LEU A 376 21.26 -0.08 23.25
C LEU A 376 22.33 0.87 22.70
N ALA A 377 23.39 0.31 22.13
CA ALA A 377 24.47 1.08 21.53
C ALA A 377 24.06 1.60 20.15
N ASP A 378 24.22 2.91 19.91
CA ASP A 378 23.92 3.52 18.62
C ASP A 378 25.09 3.37 17.63
N PRO A 379 24.84 3.07 16.34
CA PRO A 379 25.90 3.04 15.32
C PRO A 379 26.60 4.39 15.11
N LEU A 380 25.95 5.51 15.44
CA LEU A 380 26.49 6.86 15.31
C LEU A 380 26.83 7.50 16.67
N GLY A 381 26.84 6.72 17.75
CA GLY A 381 27.22 7.19 19.09
C GLY A 381 28.62 7.80 19.13
N LYS A 382 28.82 8.79 20.01
CA LYS A 382 30.10 9.53 20.11
C LYS A 382 31.03 8.89 21.15
N GLY A 383 32.34 8.94 20.89
CA GLY A 383 33.36 8.50 21.85
C GLY A 383 33.26 7.00 22.15
N HIS A 384 33.33 6.65 23.44
CA HIS A 384 33.18 5.27 23.91
C HIS A 384 31.70 4.82 24.03
N MET A 385 30.75 5.72 23.79
CA MET A 385 29.30 5.55 24.02
C MET A 385 28.52 5.21 22.74
N GLY A 386 29.09 4.36 21.87
CA GLY A 386 28.43 3.88 20.66
C GLY A 386 29.07 2.60 20.15
N LEU A 387 28.40 1.91 19.21
CA LEU A 387 28.79 0.56 18.78
C LEU A 387 30.29 0.43 18.47
N LYS A 388 30.86 1.38 17.72
CA LYS A 388 32.29 1.37 17.36
C LYS A 388 33.21 1.50 18.56
N GLY A 389 33.01 2.53 19.38
CA GLY A 389 33.87 2.77 20.55
C GLY A 389 33.76 1.64 21.56
N TRP A 390 32.55 1.14 21.77
CA TRP A 390 32.27 0.04 22.69
C TRP A 390 32.86 -1.30 22.21
N THR A 391 32.71 -1.61 20.92
CA THR A 391 33.35 -2.81 20.32
C THR A 391 34.86 -2.76 20.45
N GLN A 392 35.48 -1.60 20.20
CA GLN A 392 36.92 -1.42 20.34
C GLN A 392 37.37 -1.63 21.79
N LEU A 393 36.68 -1.03 22.75
CA LEU A 393 36.99 -1.20 24.17
C LEU A 393 36.90 -2.67 24.60
N LEU A 394 35.77 -3.34 24.34
CA LEU A 394 35.58 -4.72 24.78
C LEU A 394 36.53 -5.70 24.10
N ARG A 395 36.85 -5.49 22.83
CA ARG A 395 37.83 -6.32 22.11
C ARG A 395 39.26 -6.07 22.59
N ASP A 396 39.68 -4.81 22.55
CA ASP A 396 41.10 -4.46 22.72
C ASP A 396 41.54 -4.50 24.19
N THR A 397 40.61 -4.29 25.14
CA THR A 397 40.89 -4.30 26.58
C THR A 397 40.42 -5.56 27.30
N PHE A 398 39.27 -6.11 26.91
CA PHE A 398 38.61 -7.19 27.67
C PHE A 398 38.54 -8.53 26.91
N GLY A 399 39.16 -8.63 25.73
CA GLY A 399 39.31 -9.90 25.02
C GLY A 399 38.04 -10.41 24.33
N LEU A 400 37.06 -9.54 24.05
CA LEU A 400 35.91 -9.92 23.24
C LEU A 400 36.34 -10.39 21.85
N HIS A 401 35.88 -11.56 21.43
CA HIS A 401 36.25 -12.11 20.12
C HIS A 401 35.83 -11.18 18.97
N PRO A 402 36.66 -11.00 17.91
CA PRO A 402 36.37 -10.08 16.80
C PRO A 402 35.07 -10.35 16.03
N ASP A 403 34.52 -11.55 16.13
CA ASP A 403 33.25 -11.94 15.52
C ASP A 403 32.02 -11.51 16.31
N PHE A 404 32.20 -11.03 17.54
CA PHE A 404 31.15 -10.42 18.32
C PHE A 404 31.14 -8.90 18.15
N ILE A 405 29.93 -8.34 18.12
CA ILE A 405 29.69 -6.90 18.23
C ILE A 405 28.80 -6.70 19.45
N PRO A 406 29.26 -6.05 20.52
CA PRO A 406 28.41 -5.73 21.66
C PRO A 406 27.37 -4.71 21.22
N ILE A 407 26.10 -5.04 21.42
CA ILE A 407 24.97 -4.22 20.98
C ILE A 407 24.30 -3.42 22.10
N ALA A 408 24.70 -3.69 23.34
CA ALA A 408 24.34 -2.90 24.52
C ALA A 408 25.60 -2.27 25.13
N GLN A 409 25.42 -1.14 25.81
CA GLN A 409 26.45 -0.34 26.48
C GLN A 409 25.97 0.07 27.88
N SER A 410 26.91 0.41 28.77
CA SER A 410 26.62 0.94 30.11
C SER A 410 27.30 2.29 30.30
N GLU A 411 26.60 3.23 30.95
CA GLU A 411 27.19 4.48 31.44
C GLU A 411 27.80 4.32 32.84
N GLU A 412 27.53 3.20 33.52
CA GLU A 412 28.02 2.96 34.86
C GLU A 412 29.52 2.64 34.85
N ARG A 413 30.26 3.36 35.70
CA ARG A 413 31.72 3.24 35.78
C ARG A 413 32.19 1.84 36.13
N ALA A 414 31.44 1.13 36.97
CA ALA A 414 31.74 -0.24 37.34
C ALA A 414 31.81 -1.13 36.09
N ASP A 415 30.81 -1.04 35.21
CA ASP A 415 30.64 -1.92 34.06
C ASP A 415 31.67 -1.72 32.95
N TRP A 416 32.15 -0.50 32.70
CA TRP A 416 33.20 -0.29 31.70
C TRP A 416 34.62 -0.40 32.27
N SER A 417 34.77 -0.33 33.60
CA SER A 417 36.05 -0.64 34.27
C SER A 417 36.27 -2.15 34.43
N ASP A 418 35.19 -2.90 34.63
CA ASP A 418 35.20 -4.35 34.74
C ASP A 418 33.82 -4.94 34.37
N PRO A 419 33.55 -5.21 33.07
CA PRO A 419 32.24 -5.70 32.63
C PRO A 419 31.93 -7.09 33.20
N GLN A 420 31.04 -7.15 34.18
CA GLN A 420 30.62 -8.40 34.83
C GLN A 420 29.39 -9.01 34.13
N GLY A 421 29.23 -10.33 34.27
CA GLY A 421 28.02 -11.05 33.83
C GLY A 421 27.85 -11.17 32.30
N ALA A 422 26.60 -11.36 31.88
CA ALA A 422 26.25 -11.59 30.49
C ALA A 422 26.05 -10.28 29.73
N TRP A 423 26.64 -10.19 28.53
CA TRP A 423 26.50 -9.05 27.64
C TRP A 423 25.81 -9.43 26.34
N TYR A 424 24.96 -8.54 25.83
CA TYR A 424 24.28 -8.73 24.56
C TYR A 424 25.21 -8.43 23.39
N VAL A 425 25.46 -9.45 22.56
CA VAL A 425 26.36 -9.39 21.41
C VAL A 425 25.66 -9.91 20.15
N LEU A 426 25.90 -9.26 19.02
CA LEU A 426 25.63 -9.82 17.70
C LEU A 426 26.78 -10.76 17.33
N TRP A 427 26.48 -11.99 16.94
CA TRP A 427 27.46 -12.86 16.30
C TRP A 427 27.43 -12.65 14.78
N LYS A 428 28.54 -12.20 14.20
CA LYS A 428 28.65 -11.92 12.75
C LYS A 428 28.35 -13.15 11.88
N LYS A 429 28.66 -14.36 12.36
CA LYS A 429 28.52 -15.63 11.62
C LYS A 429 27.08 -15.92 11.22
N ASP A 430 26.15 -15.83 12.16
CA ASP A 430 24.74 -16.17 11.96
C ASP A 430 23.78 -14.98 12.06
N ARG A 431 24.30 -13.80 12.46
CA ARG A 431 23.58 -12.53 12.64
C ARG A 431 22.48 -12.60 13.70
N ARG A 432 22.63 -13.49 14.68
CA ARG A 432 21.77 -13.59 15.85
C ARG A 432 22.35 -12.80 17.01
N ILE A 433 21.48 -12.47 17.96
CA ILE A 433 21.87 -11.81 19.20
C ILE A 433 21.97 -12.85 20.31
N TYR A 434 23.04 -12.78 21.07
CA TYR A 434 23.30 -13.67 22.19
C TYR A 434 23.57 -12.87 23.47
N ALA A 435 23.15 -13.40 24.62
CA ALA A 435 23.65 -12.95 25.91
C ALA A 435 24.83 -13.86 26.31
N VAL A 436 26.05 -13.34 26.27
CA VAL A 436 27.27 -14.13 26.47
C VAL A 436 27.99 -13.70 27.74
N GLN A 437 28.31 -14.68 28.58
CA GLN A 437 29.08 -14.47 29.80
C GLN A 437 30.51 -14.03 29.48
N ARG A 438 31.06 -13.13 30.30
CA ARG A 438 32.40 -12.57 30.14
C ARG A 438 33.47 -13.66 29.96
N GLU A 439 33.38 -14.76 30.68
CA GLU A 439 34.41 -15.82 30.67
C GLU A 439 34.48 -16.58 29.33
N ASP A 440 33.42 -16.54 28.54
CA ASP A 440 33.31 -17.24 27.26
C ASP A 440 33.51 -16.31 26.05
N TRP A 441 33.82 -15.03 26.26
CA TRP A 441 33.98 -14.02 25.20
C TRP A 441 35.02 -14.37 24.13
N GLY A 442 36.02 -15.19 24.48
CA GLY A 442 37.10 -15.58 23.57
C GLY A 442 36.73 -16.69 22.58
N ASP A 443 35.63 -17.43 22.80
CA ASP A 443 35.21 -18.56 21.96
C ASP A 443 33.71 -18.47 21.64
N PRO A 444 33.35 -17.85 20.49
CA PRO A 444 31.94 -17.69 20.11
C PRO A 444 31.16 -18.99 19.98
N GLU A 445 31.79 -20.08 19.55
CA GLU A 445 31.08 -21.35 19.35
C GLU A 445 30.70 -21.97 20.68
N LYS A 446 31.63 -21.97 21.64
CA LYS A 446 31.36 -22.43 23.01
C LYS A 446 30.35 -21.52 23.72
N ALA A 447 30.52 -20.20 23.59
CA ALA A 447 29.65 -19.19 24.19
C ALA A 447 28.17 -19.31 23.79
N THR A 448 27.89 -19.82 22.59
CA THR A 448 26.54 -19.82 22.00
C THR A 448 25.91 -21.21 21.90
N ALA A 449 26.68 -22.27 22.11
CA ALA A 449 26.25 -23.66 21.88
C ALA A 449 24.97 -24.08 22.65
N SER A 450 24.76 -23.52 23.84
CA SER A 450 23.61 -23.86 24.71
C SER A 450 22.62 -22.71 24.90
N ALA A 451 22.70 -21.66 24.06
CA ALA A 451 21.88 -20.48 24.21
C ALA A 451 20.40 -20.79 23.97
N ARG A 452 19.53 -20.46 24.94
CA ARG A 452 18.10 -20.70 24.84
C ARG A 452 17.40 -19.47 24.29
N PRO A 453 16.39 -19.64 23.42
CA PRO A 453 15.55 -18.53 22.99
C PRO A 453 15.07 -17.70 24.18
N SER A 454 15.11 -16.38 24.02
CA SER A 454 14.62 -15.33 24.95
C SER A 454 15.28 -15.17 26.30
N LYS A 455 16.24 -16.03 26.61
CA LYS A 455 17.15 -15.85 27.74
C LYS A 455 18.53 -15.47 27.24
N GLU A 456 19.06 -16.29 26.34
CA GLU A 456 20.42 -16.13 25.84
C GLU A 456 20.49 -15.96 24.32
N LEU A 457 19.36 -16.07 23.58
CA LEU A 457 19.33 -16.04 22.12
C LEU A 457 18.10 -15.31 21.56
N TRP A 458 18.32 -14.44 20.57
CA TRP A 458 17.30 -13.85 19.71
C TRP A 458 17.64 -14.04 18.23
N PRO A 459 16.64 -14.36 17.38
CA PRO A 459 16.86 -14.77 15.99
C PRO A 459 17.34 -13.64 15.07
N SER A 460 17.19 -12.38 15.49
CA SER A 460 17.69 -11.21 14.77
C SER A 460 17.79 -9.99 15.69
N TYR A 461 18.52 -8.96 15.26
CA TYR A 461 18.57 -7.69 16.00
C TYR A 461 17.20 -7.01 16.14
N VAL A 462 16.37 -7.03 15.10
CA VAL A 462 15.02 -6.45 15.17
C VAL A 462 14.16 -7.21 16.18
N SER A 463 14.28 -8.53 16.22
CA SER A 463 13.58 -9.37 17.21
C SER A 463 14.05 -9.05 18.65
N PHE A 464 15.36 -8.84 18.84
CA PHE A 464 15.91 -8.40 20.12
C PHE A 464 15.40 -7.02 20.55
N VAL A 465 15.39 -6.03 19.65
CA VAL A 465 14.88 -4.68 19.96
C VAL A 465 13.37 -4.71 20.26
N ALA A 466 12.61 -5.58 19.61
CA ALA A 466 11.19 -5.76 19.94
C ALA A 466 11.00 -6.33 21.35
N TRP A 467 11.82 -7.31 21.74
CA TRP A 467 11.84 -7.80 23.13
C TRP A 467 12.24 -6.69 24.11
N TRP A 468 13.30 -5.93 23.80
CA TRP A 468 13.80 -4.80 24.60
C TRP A 468 12.71 -3.74 24.87
N ALA A 469 12.01 -3.30 23.81
CA ALA A 469 10.90 -2.36 23.93
C ALA A 469 9.69 -2.97 24.67
N GLY A 470 9.48 -4.29 24.55
CA GLY A 470 8.45 -5.02 25.27
C GLY A 470 8.69 -5.07 26.78
N GLU A 471 9.94 -5.27 27.21
CA GLU A 471 10.30 -5.24 28.64
C GLU A 471 10.06 -3.86 29.27
N HIS A 472 10.41 -2.78 28.56
CA HIS A 472 10.08 -1.41 29.01
C HIS A 472 8.58 -1.23 29.29
N ARG A 473 7.71 -1.74 28.40
CA ARG A 473 6.25 -1.66 28.57
C ARG A 473 5.76 -2.44 29.78
N LYS A 474 6.33 -3.62 30.07
CA LYS A 474 5.94 -4.42 31.24
C LYS A 474 6.34 -3.77 32.55
N PHE A 475 7.45 -3.03 32.55
CA PHE A 475 7.93 -2.30 33.72
C PHE A 475 7.02 -1.12 34.11
N ARG A 476 6.10 -0.73 33.21
CA ARG A 476 5.14 0.37 33.41
C ARG A 476 3.74 -0.21 33.72
N PRO A 477 3.27 -0.21 34.97
CA PRO A 477 1.89 -0.58 35.30
C PRO A 477 0.87 0.43 34.75
#